data_AF-A0A9W5IRH2-F1
#
_entry.id   AF-A0A9W5IRH2-F1
#
_cell.length_a   1.000
_cell.length_b   1.000
_cell.length_c   1.000
_cell.angle_alpha   90.00
_cell.angle_beta   90.00
_cell.angle_gamma   90.00
#
_symmetry.space_group_name_H-M   'P 1'
#
loop_
_entity.id
_entity.type
_entity.pdbx_description
1 polymer ?
#
loop_
_entity_poly.entity_id
_entity_poly.type
_entity_poly.pdbx_seq_one_letter_code
_entity_poly.pdbx_strand_id
1 'polypeptide(L)'
;MQLISKILPDHLPKSMRNYRDKYEHHLILKMGGEGVEEARAFLKEYFATHGGAFFECNAEETQAAMLHRFTVASAAIRYRSVHDDEVEDLVALDIALRRDDRDWFETLPPEIDNKIIHKLYYGHFMCHVFHQDYIIKKGNDCMALEHEMLHLLDQRGAQYPAEHNVGHLYEAKPELKQFYKKLDPTNSFNPGIGKTSKKKNWAE
;
A
#
# COMPACT_ATOMS: atom_id res chain seq x y z
N MET A 1 20.34 9.94 -17.28
CA MET A 1 19.85 10.62 -16.04
C MET A 1 20.15 9.84 -14.76
N GLN A 2 20.12 8.50 -14.74
CA GLN A 2 20.37 7.70 -13.52
C GLN A 2 21.77 7.84 -12.91
N LEU A 3 22.79 8.19 -13.70
CA LEU A 3 24.13 8.41 -13.17
C LEU A 3 24.23 9.77 -12.43
N ILE A 4 23.51 10.77 -12.92
CA ILE A 4 23.53 12.14 -12.37
C ILE A 4 22.75 12.20 -11.05
N SER A 5 21.71 11.38 -10.87
CA SER A 5 20.98 11.33 -9.60
C SER A 5 21.83 10.86 -8.42
N LYS A 6 22.94 10.13 -8.67
CA LYS A 6 23.86 9.67 -7.62
C LYS A 6 24.72 10.78 -6.99
N ILE A 7 24.79 11.95 -7.63
CA ILE A 7 25.59 13.10 -7.17
C ILE A 7 24.72 14.29 -6.73
N LEU A 8 23.39 14.17 -6.82
CA LEU A 8 22.47 15.19 -6.32
C LEU A 8 22.34 15.10 -4.79
N PRO A 9 22.09 16.23 -4.10
CA PRO A 9 21.83 16.21 -2.66
C PRO A 9 20.58 15.38 -2.34
N ASP A 10 20.55 14.85 -1.11
CA ASP A 10 19.40 14.13 -0.60
C ASP A 10 18.12 14.98 -0.68
N HIS A 11 17.05 14.40 -1.25
CA HIS A 11 15.77 15.09 -1.40
C HIS A 11 14.97 15.20 -0.09
N LEU A 12 15.35 14.43 0.95
CA LEU A 12 14.67 14.45 2.25
C LEU A 12 15.49 15.18 3.31
N PRO A 13 14.81 15.95 4.20
CA PRO A 13 15.43 16.55 5.37
C PRO A 13 16.23 15.55 6.20
N LYS A 14 17.32 16.03 6.81
CA LYS A 14 18.23 15.20 7.61
C LYS A 14 17.53 14.56 8.81
N SER A 15 16.57 15.25 9.43
CA SER A 15 15.74 14.74 10.53
C SER A 15 14.99 13.47 10.15
N MET A 16 14.30 13.47 9.00
CA MET A 16 13.58 12.31 8.48
C MET A 16 14.52 11.13 8.16
N ARG A 17 15.69 11.39 7.58
CA ARG A 17 16.68 10.34 7.29
C ARG A 17 17.26 9.73 8.56
N ASN A 18 17.61 10.57 9.53
CA ASN A 18 18.04 10.10 10.85
C ASN A 18 16.95 9.28 11.54
N TYR A 19 15.68 9.64 11.36
CA TYR A 19 14.54 8.90 11.92
C TYR A 19 14.42 7.52 11.27
N ARG A 20 14.56 7.46 9.94
CA ARG A 20 14.58 6.23 9.14
C ARG A 20 15.72 5.28 9.47
N ASP A 21 16.89 5.80 9.82
CA ASP A 21 18.02 4.96 10.24
C ASP A 21 17.85 4.42 11.68
N LYS A 22 16.92 4.98 12.47
CA LYS A 22 16.64 4.58 13.85
C LYS A 22 15.43 3.67 13.98
N TYR A 23 14.40 3.87 13.17
CA TYR A 23 13.11 3.19 13.29
C TYR A 23 12.70 2.62 11.93
N GLU A 24 12.25 1.37 11.93
CA GLU A 24 11.75 0.71 10.72
C GLU A 24 10.34 1.21 10.34
N HIS A 25 9.50 1.44 11.35
CA HIS A 25 8.10 1.79 11.19
C HIS A 25 7.87 3.28 11.44
N HIS A 26 7.24 3.96 10.48
CA HIS A 26 6.95 5.39 10.56
C HIS A 26 5.44 5.64 10.46
N LEU A 27 4.93 6.49 11.35
CA LEU A 27 3.57 6.99 11.32
C LEU A 27 3.59 8.51 11.15
N ILE A 28 3.04 9.00 10.03
CA ILE A 28 2.80 10.44 9.83
C ILE A 28 1.44 10.76 10.46
N LEU A 29 1.46 11.33 11.66
CA LEU A 29 0.26 11.77 12.37
C LEU A 29 0.03 13.27 12.15
N LYS A 30 -0.96 13.62 11.32
CA LYS A 30 -1.30 15.02 11.03
C LYS A 30 -2.53 15.44 11.84
N MET A 31 -2.31 16.35 12.79
CA MET A 31 -3.35 16.87 13.67
C MET A 31 -3.81 18.27 13.24
N GLY A 32 -5.00 18.68 13.68
CA GLY A 32 -5.56 20.00 13.45
C GLY A 32 -6.37 20.49 14.64
N GLY A 33 -6.45 21.81 14.81
CA GLY A 33 -7.18 22.43 15.92
C GLY A 33 -6.63 22.00 17.29
N GLU A 34 -7.55 21.78 18.24
CA GLU A 34 -7.22 21.38 19.62
C GLU A 34 -6.50 20.02 19.70
N GLY A 35 -6.67 19.14 18.70
CA GLY A 35 -6.02 17.84 18.63
C GLY A 35 -4.50 17.89 18.50
N VAL A 36 -3.93 19.06 18.16
CA VAL A 36 -2.47 19.24 18.11
C VAL A 36 -1.86 19.14 19.52
N GLU A 37 -2.42 19.86 20.49
CA GLU A 37 -1.92 19.84 21.88
C GLU A 37 -2.20 18.49 22.54
N GLU A 38 -3.38 17.91 22.28
CA GLU A 38 -3.77 16.59 22.78
C GLU A 38 -2.76 15.51 22.34
N ALA A 39 -2.47 15.42 21.04
CA ALA A 39 -1.51 14.45 20.52
C ALA A 39 -0.11 14.70 21.06
N ARG A 40 0.33 15.96 21.17
CA ARG A 40 1.65 16.29 21.72
C ARG A 40 1.78 15.79 23.17
N ALA A 41 0.78 16.07 24.00
CA ALA A 41 0.77 15.64 25.39
C ALA A 41 0.80 14.11 25.49
N PHE A 42 -0.08 13.44 24.74
CA PHE A 42 -0.15 11.98 24.70
C PHE A 42 1.16 11.33 24.25
N LEU A 43 1.72 11.75 23.11
CA LEU A 43 2.94 11.15 22.55
C LEU A 43 4.15 11.36 23.46
N LYS A 44 4.23 12.50 24.14
CA LYS A 44 5.29 12.77 25.12
C LYS A 44 5.22 11.82 26.30
N GLU A 45 4.04 11.58 26.84
CA GLU A 45 3.83 10.62 27.94
C GLU A 45 4.08 9.18 27.47
N TYR A 46 3.53 8.80 26.32
CA TYR A 46 3.64 7.47 25.75
C TYR A 46 5.09 7.06 25.52
N PHE A 47 5.87 7.87 24.80
CA PHE A 47 7.27 7.58 24.48
C PHE A 47 8.25 7.86 25.65
N ALA A 48 7.79 8.37 26.79
CA ALA A 48 8.61 8.41 28.00
C ALA A 48 8.81 7.00 28.61
N THR A 49 7.91 6.06 28.29
CA THR A 49 7.90 4.70 28.87
C THR A 49 7.89 3.58 27.82
N HIS A 50 7.63 3.90 26.55
CA HIS A 50 7.59 2.94 25.45
C HIS A 50 8.75 3.17 24.46
N GLY A 51 9.17 2.09 23.80
CA GLY A 51 10.17 2.17 22.74
C GLY A 51 9.66 2.97 21.53
N GLY A 52 10.55 3.74 20.91
CA GLY A 52 10.23 4.64 19.81
C GLY A 52 10.56 6.08 20.13
N ALA A 53 10.10 6.99 19.27
CA ALA A 53 10.13 8.43 19.51
C ALA A 53 9.08 9.10 18.61
N PHE A 54 8.97 10.42 18.71
CA PHE A 54 8.36 11.26 17.69
C PHE A 54 9.14 12.56 17.61
N PHE A 55 8.96 13.29 16.52
CA PHE A 55 9.37 14.69 16.42
C PHE A 55 8.28 15.49 15.73
N GLU A 56 8.10 16.72 16.15
CA GLU A 56 7.16 17.63 15.51
C GLU A 56 7.80 18.20 14.26
N CYS A 57 7.13 18.00 13.12
CA CYS A 57 7.60 18.50 11.85
C CYS A 57 7.44 20.03 11.78
N ASN A 58 8.47 20.72 11.30
CA ASN A 58 8.32 22.07 10.78
C ASN A 58 7.63 22.05 9.39
N ALA A 59 7.47 23.22 8.77
CA ALA A 59 6.79 23.33 7.48
C ALA A 59 7.49 22.55 6.34
N GLU A 60 8.83 22.59 6.29
CA GLU A 60 9.62 21.87 5.28
C GLU A 60 9.50 20.35 5.48
N GLU A 61 9.65 19.88 6.72
CA GLU A 61 9.51 18.47 7.07
C GLU A 61 8.09 17.95 6.81
N THR A 62 7.07 18.77 7.09
CA THR A 62 5.67 18.42 6.81
C THR A 62 5.46 18.23 5.32
N GLN A 63 5.93 19.17 4.50
CA GLN A 63 5.82 19.07 3.04
C GLN A 63 6.57 17.84 2.51
N ALA A 64 7.82 17.64 2.96
CA ALA A 64 8.64 16.51 2.56
C ALA A 64 8.01 15.16 2.95
N ALA A 65 7.51 15.01 4.19
CA ALA A 65 6.87 13.79 4.67
C ALA A 65 5.62 13.43 3.86
N MET A 66 4.75 14.42 3.60
CA MET A 66 3.54 14.19 2.81
C MET A 66 3.88 13.81 1.36
N LEU A 67 4.77 14.56 0.70
CA LEU A 67 5.20 14.24 -0.67
C LEU A 67 5.88 12.88 -0.76
N HIS A 68 6.76 12.56 0.18
CA HIS A 68 7.44 11.27 0.22
C HIS A 68 6.43 10.11 0.35
N ARG A 69 5.46 10.21 1.27
CA ARG A 69 4.41 9.21 1.44
C ARG A 69 3.58 8.98 0.17
N PHE A 70 3.25 10.02 -0.59
CA PHE A 70 2.43 9.87 -1.81
C PHE A 70 3.25 9.40 -3.02
N THR A 71 4.55 9.64 -3.05
CA THR A 71 5.41 9.20 -4.17
C THR A 71 5.83 7.73 -4.10
N VAL A 72 5.63 7.05 -2.96
CA VAL A 72 6.01 5.64 -2.77
C VAL A 72 5.42 4.70 -3.83
N ALA A 73 4.13 4.83 -4.17
CA ALA A 73 3.50 3.96 -5.19
C ALA A 73 4.21 4.08 -6.56
N SER A 74 4.61 5.30 -6.93
CA SER A 74 5.37 5.53 -8.17
C SER A 74 6.81 5.01 -8.08
N ALA A 75 7.40 4.96 -6.88
CA ALA A 75 8.76 4.46 -6.70
C ALA A 75 8.87 2.96 -7.02
N ALA A 76 7.88 2.14 -6.63
CA ALA A 76 7.83 0.72 -6.98
C ALA A 76 7.78 0.50 -8.50
N ILE A 77 6.89 1.22 -9.19
CA ILE A 77 6.74 1.18 -10.65
C ILE A 77 8.06 1.57 -11.32
N ARG A 78 8.70 2.66 -10.86
CA ARG A 78 9.96 3.13 -11.43
C ARG A 78 11.12 2.18 -11.17
N TYR A 79 11.16 1.53 -10.00
CA TYR A 79 12.15 0.50 -9.72
C TYR A 79 12.02 -0.64 -10.73
N ARG A 80 10.80 -1.18 -10.91
CA ARG A 80 10.53 -2.25 -11.88
C ARG A 80 10.91 -1.85 -13.31
N SER A 81 10.63 -0.62 -13.73
CA SER A 81 11.01 -0.15 -15.07
C SER A 81 12.51 0.06 -15.28
N VAL A 82 13.29 0.25 -14.21
CA VAL A 82 14.75 0.45 -14.30
C VAL A 82 15.51 -0.88 -14.22
N HIS A 83 14.90 -1.91 -13.61
CA HIS A 83 15.49 -3.23 -13.40
C HIS A 83 14.67 -4.32 -14.11
N ASP A 84 14.08 -4.01 -15.26
CA ASP A 84 13.13 -4.89 -15.97
C ASP A 84 13.74 -6.24 -16.37
N ASP A 85 15.05 -6.28 -16.61
CA ASP A 85 15.80 -7.53 -16.85
C ASP A 85 16.03 -8.38 -15.57
N GLU A 86 15.92 -7.78 -14.37
CA GLU A 86 16.24 -8.42 -13.08
C GLU A 86 14.98 -8.82 -12.28
N VAL A 87 13.83 -8.22 -12.58
CA VAL A 87 12.59 -8.42 -11.82
C VAL A 87 11.41 -8.81 -12.73
N GLU A 88 10.42 -9.49 -12.16
CA GLU A 88 9.12 -9.67 -12.83
C GLU A 88 8.23 -8.43 -12.64
N ASP A 89 6.95 -8.56 -12.97
CA ASP A 89 5.96 -7.54 -12.66
C ASP A 89 5.73 -7.39 -11.14
N LEU A 90 5.03 -6.33 -10.76
CA LEU A 90 4.66 -6.06 -9.38
C LEU A 90 3.41 -6.85 -9.00
N VAL A 91 3.38 -7.37 -7.77
CA VAL A 91 2.13 -7.76 -7.10
C VAL A 91 1.75 -6.60 -6.18
N ALA A 92 0.58 -6.01 -6.38
CA ALA A 92 0.12 -4.84 -5.63
C ALA A 92 -1.22 -5.13 -4.96
N LEU A 93 -1.22 -5.22 -3.64
CA LEU A 93 -2.39 -5.55 -2.84
C LEU A 93 -2.93 -4.30 -2.13
N ASP A 94 -4.25 -4.10 -2.23
CA ASP A 94 -4.97 -3.01 -1.59
C ASP A 94 -5.95 -3.57 -0.56
N ILE A 95 -5.56 -3.53 0.72
CA ILE A 95 -6.19 -4.31 1.78
C ILE A 95 -6.74 -3.44 2.91
N ALA A 96 -7.87 -3.86 3.48
CA ALA A 96 -8.45 -3.31 4.69
C ALA A 96 -8.53 -4.43 5.74
N LEU A 97 -7.78 -4.29 6.83
CA LEU A 97 -7.83 -5.24 7.94
C LEU A 97 -9.10 -5.04 8.77
N ARG A 98 -9.42 -6.03 9.61
CA ARG A 98 -10.48 -5.83 10.61
C ARG A 98 -10.08 -4.70 11.57
N ARG A 99 -11.08 -3.96 12.04
CA ARG A 99 -10.88 -2.85 12.98
C ARG A 99 -10.30 -3.27 14.34
N ASP A 100 -10.44 -4.55 14.69
CA ASP A 100 -9.92 -5.15 15.93
C ASP A 100 -8.64 -5.97 15.71
N ASP A 101 -8.07 -5.97 14.49
CA ASP A 101 -6.85 -6.69 14.17
C ASP A 101 -5.65 -6.06 14.86
N ARG A 102 -4.97 -6.83 15.71
CA ARG A 102 -3.80 -6.38 16.48
C ARG A 102 -2.49 -6.72 15.78
N ASP A 103 -2.49 -7.69 14.88
CA ASP A 103 -1.30 -8.25 14.23
C ASP A 103 -1.11 -7.60 12.86
N TRP A 104 -1.26 -6.27 12.78
CA TRP A 104 -1.35 -5.51 11.53
C TRP A 104 -0.17 -5.77 10.56
N PHE A 105 1.04 -5.95 11.09
CA PHE A 105 2.24 -6.18 10.30
C PHE A 105 2.30 -7.61 9.77
N GLU A 106 2.51 -7.74 8.47
CA GLU A 106 2.51 -9.02 7.79
C GLU A 106 3.77 -9.85 8.10
N THR A 107 3.57 -11.16 8.30
CA THR A 107 4.65 -12.15 8.27
C THR A 107 4.30 -13.20 7.23
N LEU A 108 4.99 -13.19 6.10
CA LEU A 108 4.75 -14.12 5.00
C LEU A 108 5.39 -15.48 5.28
N PRO A 109 4.73 -16.59 4.89
CA PRO A 109 5.35 -17.91 4.86
C PRO A 109 6.61 -17.91 3.97
N PRO A 110 7.67 -18.68 4.31
CA PRO A 110 8.92 -18.70 3.56
C PRO A 110 8.75 -19.02 2.07
N GLU A 111 7.77 -19.84 1.69
CA GLU A 111 7.46 -20.20 0.31
C GLU A 111 7.00 -19.02 -0.54
N ILE A 112 6.40 -17.99 0.07
CA ILE A 112 6.01 -16.73 -0.58
C ILE A 112 7.16 -15.72 -0.44
N ASP A 113 7.69 -15.54 0.77
CA ASP A 113 8.70 -14.51 1.06
C ASP A 113 9.96 -14.70 0.21
N ASN A 114 10.37 -15.94 -0.05
CA ASN A 114 11.52 -16.26 -0.90
C ASN A 114 11.33 -15.89 -2.38
N LYS A 115 10.11 -15.63 -2.85
CA LYS A 115 9.83 -15.19 -4.23
C LYS A 115 9.94 -13.66 -4.38
N ILE A 116 10.05 -12.92 -3.27
CA ILE A 116 10.01 -11.46 -3.22
C ILE A 116 11.42 -10.88 -3.03
N ILE A 117 11.73 -9.78 -3.71
CA ILE A 117 12.97 -9.00 -3.53
C ILE A 117 12.74 -7.88 -2.52
N HIS A 118 11.68 -7.10 -2.72
CA HIS A 118 11.35 -5.96 -1.88
C HIS A 118 9.86 -5.99 -1.50
N LYS A 119 9.59 -5.64 -0.24
CA LYS A 119 8.24 -5.50 0.32
C LYS A 119 8.05 -4.03 0.68
N LEU A 120 7.15 -3.34 -0.03
CA LEU A 120 6.87 -1.93 0.18
C LEU A 120 5.51 -1.81 0.87
N TYR A 121 5.54 -1.44 2.15
CA TYR A 121 4.34 -1.29 2.97
C TYR A 121 4.09 0.17 3.29
N TYR A 122 2.90 0.64 2.95
CA TYR A 122 2.45 2.01 3.21
C TYR A 122 0.92 2.05 3.22
N GLY A 123 0.30 3.00 3.90
CA GLY A 123 -1.16 2.96 4.02
C GLY A 123 -1.76 4.13 4.78
N HIS A 124 -3.01 3.94 5.19
CA HIS A 124 -3.80 4.84 6.02
C HIS A 124 -4.04 4.14 7.35
N PHE A 125 -3.05 4.27 8.26
CA PHE A 125 -2.95 3.43 9.44
C PHE A 125 -4.19 3.45 10.33
N MET A 126 -4.77 4.63 10.59
CA MET A 126 -5.96 4.78 11.44
C MET A 126 -7.23 4.14 10.84
N CYS A 127 -7.23 3.86 9.54
CA CYS A 127 -8.32 3.18 8.83
C CYS A 127 -8.08 1.68 8.69
N HIS A 128 -6.93 1.17 9.14
CA HIS A 128 -6.47 -0.20 8.88
C HIS A 128 -6.41 -0.55 7.38
N VAL A 129 -6.14 0.46 6.53
CA VAL A 129 -5.97 0.29 5.08
C VAL A 129 -4.49 0.31 4.74
N PHE A 130 -4.02 -0.69 4.01
CA PHE A 130 -2.63 -0.84 3.62
C PHE A 130 -2.51 -1.17 2.13
N HIS A 131 -1.54 -0.54 1.49
CA HIS A 131 -1.03 -0.91 0.19
C HIS A 131 0.26 -1.70 0.41
N GLN A 132 0.29 -2.89 -0.15
CA GLN A 132 1.44 -3.78 -0.07
C GLN A 132 1.89 -4.08 -1.50
N ASP A 133 2.99 -3.45 -1.89
CA ASP A 133 3.60 -3.66 -3.21
C ASP A 133 4.82 -4.57 -3.07
N TYR A 134 4.87 -5.60 -3.89
CA TYR A 134 5.91 -6.62 -3.87
C TYR A 134 6.66 -6.62 -5.21
N ILE A 135 7.98 -6.49 -5.13
CA ILE A 135 8.86 -6.62 -6.30
C ILE A 135 9.29 -8.08 -6.40
N ILE A 136 8.84 -8.76 -7.45
CA ILE A 136 8.96 -10.21 -7.57
C ILE A 136 10.26 -10.60 -8.29
N LYS A 137 10.93 -11.66 -7.80
CA LYS A 137 12.14 -12.22 -8.43
C LYS A 137 11.82 -12.74 -9.84
N LYS A 138 12.73 -12.51 -10.78
CA LYS A 138 12.63 -13.02 -12.16
C LYS A 138 12.29 -14.51 -12.21
N GLY A 139 11.39 -14.89 -13.13
CA GLY A 139 10.97 -16.27 -13.36
C GLY A 139 9.83 -16.79 -12.47
N ASN A 140 9.27 -15.97 -11.57
CA ASN A 140 8.11 -16.35 -10.76
C ASN A 140 6.79 -15.87 -11.39
N ASP A 141 5.72 -16.63 -11.23
CA ASP A 141 4.39 -16.25 -11.70
C ASP A 141 3.72 -15.27 -10.71
N CYS A 142 3.66 -14.00 -11.08
CA CYS A 142 3.04 -12.96 -10.26
C CYS A 142 1.55 -13.19 -10.00
N MET A 143 0.82 -13.76 -10.97
CA MET A 143 -0.62 -14.01 -10.81
C MET A 143 -0.88 -15.16 -9.85
N ALA A 144 -0.10 -16.24 -9.96
CA ALA A 144 -0.18 -17.34 -9.01
C ALA A 144 0.19 -16.86 -7.58
N LEU A 145 1.24 -16.04 -7.46
CA LEU A 145 1.65 -15.46 -6.19
C LEU A 145 0.58 -14.53 -5.59
N GLU A 146 -0.02 -13.67 -6.41
CA GLU A 146 -1.14 -12.83 -5.99
C GLU A 146 -2.25 -13.69 -5.38
N HIS A 147 -2.70 -14.75 -6.07
CA HIS A 147 -3.74 -15.64 -5.56
C HIS A 147 -3.34 -16.37 -4.26
N GLU A 148 -2.08 -16.80 -4.11
CA GLU A 148 -1.57 -17.38 -2.85
C GLU A 148 -1.73 -16.38 -1.70
N MET A 149 -1.38 -15.11 -1.93
CA MET A 149 -1.47 -14.04 -0.93
C MET A 149 -2.92 -13.64 -0.61
N LEU A 150 -3.80 -13.58 -1.62
CA LEU A 150 -5.23 -13.34 -1.41
C LEU A 150 -5.86 -14.41 -0.51
N HIS A 151 -5.45 -15.66 -0.64
CA HIS A 151 -5.91 -16.73 0.25
C HIS A 151 -5.51 -16.50 1.72
N LEU A 152 -4.29 -16.00 1.98
CA LEU A 152 -3.87 -15.64 3.34
C LEU A 152 -4.70 -14.48 3.90
N LEU A 153 -5.02 -13.50 3.06
CA LEU A 153 -5.86 -12.37 3.44
C LEU A 153 -7.30 -12.80 3.75
N ASP A 154 -7.85 -13.75 3.00
CA ASP A 154 -9.15 -14.35 3.28
C ASP A 154 -9.18 -15.05 4.64
N GLN A 155 -8.15 -15.85 4.94
CA GLN A 155 -8.02 -16.51 6.25
C GLN A 155 -7.92 -15.48 7.38
N ARG A 156 -7.23 -14.37 7.12
CA ARG A 156 -7.12 -13.23 8.04
C ARG A 156 -8.42 -12.44 8.15
N GLY A 157 -9.42 -12.67 7.31
CA GLY A 157 -10.67 -11.90 7.28
C GLY A 157 -10.49 -10.45 6.84
N ALA A 158 -9.39 -10.15 6.14
CA ALA A 158 -9.18 -8.85 5.51
C ALA A 158 -10.15 -8.66 4.34
N GLN A 159 -10.36 -7.42 3.93
CA GLN A 159 -11.15 -7.06 2.77
C GLN A 159 -10.25 -6.46 1.71
N TYR A 160 -10.48 -6.80 0.46
CA TYR A 160 -9.81 -6.21 -0.69
C TYR A 160 -10.77 -6.26 -1.90
N PRO A 161 -10.66 -5.33 -2.85
CA PRO A 161 -9.89 -4.07 -2.76
C PRO A 161 -10.46 -3.12 -1.70
N ALA A 162 -9.62 -2.33 -1.05
CA ALA A 162 -10.01 -1.42 0.03
C ALA A 162 -10.49 -0.05 -0.47
N GLU A 163 -9.67 0.63 -1.28
CA GLU A 163 -9.96 1.96 -1.83
C GLU A 163 -9.81 2.06 -3.35
N HIS A 164 -9.03 1.17 -3.97
CA HIS A 164 -8.71 1.22 -5.40
C HIS A 164 -9.77 0.61 -6.32
N ASN A 165 -10.85 0.04 -5.75
CA ASN A 165 -11.90 -0.68 -6.48
C ASN A 165 -11.37 -1.92 -7.24
N VAL A 166 -12.25 -2.70 -7.84
CA VAL A 166 -11.89 -4.03 -8.40
C VAL A 166 -11.11 -3.96 -9.70
N GLY A 167 -11.29 -2.88 -10.48
CA GLY A 167 -10.67 -2.74 -11.80
C GLY A 167 -10.88 -4.00 -12.64
N HIS A 168 -9.80 -4.51 -13.24
CA HIS A 168 -9.77 -5.85 -13.83
C HIS A 168 -8.85 -6.82 -13.07
N LEU A 169 -8.37 -6.41 -11.90
CA LEU A 169 -7.42 -7.16 -11.07
C LEU A 169 -8.17 -8.11 -10.13
N TYR A 170 -9.23 -7.60 -9.50
CA TYR A 170 -9.99 -8.34 -8.50
C TYR A 170 -11.32 -8.87 -9.07
N GLU A 171 -11.76 -10.00 -8.54
CA GLU A 171 -13.11 -10.52 -8.78
C GLU A 171 -14.13 -9.63 -8.04
N ALA A 172 -15.15 -9.14 -8.74
CA ALA A 172 -16.23 -8.41 -8.07
C ALA A 172 -17.11 -9.38 -7.26
N LYS A 173 -17.42 -8.98 -6.02
CA LYS A 173 -18.38 -9.69 -5.17
C LYS A 173 -19.79 -9.69 -5.78
N PRO A 174 -20.65 -10.67 -5.45
CA PRO A 174 -21.98 -10.77 -6.03
C PRO A 174 -22.81 -9.49 -5.95
N GLU A 175 -22.76 -8.78 -4.82
CA GLU A 175 -23.50 -7.54 -4.59
C GLU A 175 -23.03 -6.43 -5.54
N LEU A 176 -21.71 -6.34 -5.75
CA LEU A 176 -21.10 -5.36 -6.64
C LEU A 176 -21.40 -5.67 -8.11
N LYS A 177 -21.37 -6.95 -8.50
CA LYS A 177 -21.81 -7.39 -9.84
C LYS A 177 -23.27 -7.07 -10.10
N GLN A 178 -24.15 -7.30 -9.13
CA GLN A 178 -25.57 -6.95 -9.23
C GLN A 178 -25.77 -5.44 -9.35
N PHE A 179 -25.02 -4.67 -8.57
CA PHE A 179 -25.03 -3.21 -8.65
C PHE A 179 -24.60 -2.70 -10.04
N TYR A 180 -23.52 -3.24 -10.61
CA TYR A 180 -23.09 -2.89 -11.97
C TYR A 180 -24.16 -3.22 -13.02
N LYS A 181 -24.74 -4.43 -12.96
CA LYS A 181 -25.82 -4.85 -13.87
C LYS A 181 -27.06 -3.97 -13.78
N LYS A 182 -27.40 -3.50 -12.58
CA LYS A 182 -28.54 -2.61 -12.35
C LYS A 182 -28.34 -1.24 -13.01
N LEU A 183 -27.13 -0.70 -12.96
CA LEU A 183 -26.82 0.63 -13.51
C LEU A 183 -26.51 0.61 -15.02
N ASP A 184 -25.88 -0.45 -15.52
CA ASP A 184 -25.58 -0.62 -16.94
C ASP A 184 -26.12 -1.96 -17.45
N PRO A 185 -27.44 -2.10 -17.66
CA PRO A 185 -28.04 -3.35 -18.14
C PRO A 185 -27.53 -3.79 -19.52
N THR A 186 -26.92 -2.88 -20.29
CA THR A 186 -26.40 -3.17 -21.63
C THR A 186 -24.92 -3.54 -21.66
N ASN A 187 -24.20 -3.40 -20.54
CA ASN A 187 -22.76 -3.59 -20.43
C ASN A 187 -21.97 -2.80 -21.50
N SER A 188 -22.25 -1.50 -21.61
CA SER A 188 -21.63 -0.58 -22.57
C SER A 188 -20.68 0.44 -21.91
N PHE A 189 -20.71 0.59 -20.59
CA PHE A 189 -19.89 1.51 -19.83
C PHE A 189 -18.85 0.75 -19.00
N ASN A 190 -17.60 0.79 -19.47
CA ASN A 190 -16.45 0.09 -18.87
C ASN A 190 -16.66 -1.44 -18.70
N PRO A 191 -16.92 -2.21 -19.78
CA PRO A 191 -17.27 -3.63 -19.68
C PRO A 191 -16.13 -4.49 -19.10
N GLY A 192 -16.51 -5.52 -18.34
CA GLY A 192 -15.59 -6.51 -17.78
C GLY A 192 -14.90 -6.12 -16.47
N ILE A 193 -15.30 -5.02 -15.86
CA ILE A 193 -14.84 -4.64 -14.52
C ILE A 193 -15.20 -5.73 -13.50
N GLY A 194 -14.29 -6.03 -12.58
CA GLY A 194 -14.47 -7.04 -11.57
C GLY A 194 -14.43 -8.46 -12.12
N LYS A 195 -13.63 -8.69 -13.18
CA LYS A 195 -13.57 -9.95 -13.95
C LYS A 195 -14.94 -10.42 -14.47
N THR A 196 -15.84 -9.47 -14.76
CA THR A 196 -17.15 -9.77 -15.37
C THR A 196 -17.05 -9.91 -16.89
N SER A 197 -18.18 -10.21 -17.56
CA SER A 197 -18.23 -10.26 -19.02
C SER A 197 -17.84 -8.93 -19.67
N LYS A 198 -17.09 -9.00 -20.77
CA LYS A 198 -16.79 -7.87 -21.67
C LYS A 198 -17.78 -7.73 -22.83
N LYS A 199 -18.79 -8.60 -22.91
CA LYS A 199 -19.75 -8.65 -24.02
C LYS A 199 -21.01 -7.84 -23.70
N LYS A 200 -21.64 -7.32 -24.76
CA LYS A 200 -22.92 -6.57 -24.66
C LYS A 200 -23.99 -7.42 -23.96
N ASN A 201 -24.83 -6.74 -23.18
CA ASN A 201 -25.92 -7.34 -22.40
C ASN A 201 -25.44 -8.46 -21.45
N TRP A 202 -24.20 -8.39 -20.97
CA TRP A 202 -23.63 -9.32 -20.00
C TRP A 202 -23.58 -10.79 -20.45
N ALA A 203 -23.51 -11.04 -21.76
CA ALA A 203 -23.42 -12.40 -22.32
C ALA A 203 -22.15 -13.12 -21.85
N GLU A 204 -22.21 -14.43 -21.60
CA GLU A 204 -21.03 -15.26 -21.26
C GLU A 204 -20.12 -15.49 -22.47
#